data_AF-A0A0E3RR66-F1
#
_entry.id   AF-A0A0E3RR66-F1
#
_cell.length_a   1.000
_cell.length_b   1.000
_cell.length_c   1.000
_cell.angle_alpha   90.00
_cell.angle_beta   90.00
_cell.angle_gamma   90.00
#
_symmetry.space_group_name_H-M   'P 1'
#
loop_
_entity.id
_entity.type
_entity.pdbx_description
1 polymer ?
#
loop_
_entity_poly.entity_id
_entity_poly.type
_entity_poly.pdbx_seq_one_letter_code
_entity_poly.pdbx_strand_id
1 'polypeptide(L)'
;MAIIKNKTKHIIRFVAYRADGSEMHQKATKIQPDKSRYVSSSYTGGIDWFIITAFLPESSIQDHVDVDILPAIRNGDDALAFAKVGIEEKFVFVEDPDKKEFRFYRDEEEPEGEIHGW
;
A
#
# COMPACT_ATOMS: atom_id res chain seq x y z
N MET A 1 -9.36 -3.96 -10.71
CA MET A 1 -9.13 -2.88 -9.71
C MET A 1 -8.39 -3.48 -8.53
N ALA A 2 -7.26 -2.92 -8.11
CA ALA A 2 -6.46 -3.48 -7.03
C ALA A 2 -7.06 -3.10 -5.68
N ILE A 3 -7.06 -4.01 -4.70
CA ILE A 3 -7.66 -3.79 -3.37
C ILE A 3 -6.60 -4.01 -2.30
N ILE A 4 -6.58 -3.13 -1.31
CA ILE A 4 -5.70 -3.20 -0.15
C ILE A 4 -6.56 -3.13 1.11
N LYS A 5 -6.46 -4.17 1.94
CA LYS A 5 -7.15 -4.28 3.22
C LYS A 5 -6.16 -4.08 4.37
N ASN A 6 -6.52 -3.22 5.32
CA ASN A 6 -5.76 -3.04 6.55
C ASN A 6 -6.31 -3.96 7.65
N LYS A 7 -5.61 -5.03 8.00
CA LYS A 7 -5.94 -5.92 9.13
C LYS A 7 -5.14 -5.61 10.40
N THR A 8 -4.47 -4.47 10.45
CA THR A 8 -3.78 -4.01 11.66
C THR A 8 -4.75 -3.26 12.56
N LYS A 9 -4.38 -3.12 13.84
CA LYS A 9 -5.08 -2.25 14.80
C LYS A 9 -4.78 -0.75 14.60
N HIS A 10 -3.97 -0.40 13.60
CA HIS A 10 -3.48 0.95 13.37
C HIS A 10 -4.20 1.60 12.20
N ILE A 11 -4.34 2.93 12.23
CA ILE A 11 -4.59 3.67 10.99
C ILE A 11 -3.28 3.64 10.22
N ILE A 12 -3.31 3.21 8.96
CA ILE A 12 -2.11 3.09 8.12
C ILE A 12 -2.24 4.01 6.93
N ARG A 13 -1.14 4.65 6.55
CA ARG A 13 -1.04 5.45 5.34
C ARG A 13 -0.46 4.61 4.21
N PHE A 14 -1.22 4.39 3.15
CA PHE A 14 -0.75 3.71 1.95
C PHE A 14 -0.51 4.70 0.83
N VAL A 15 0.62 4.54 0.15
CA VAL A 15 1.03 5.37 -1.00
C VAL A 15 1.29 4.42 -2.16
N ALA A 16 0.80 4.77 -3.35
CA ALA A 16 1.15 4.05 -4.56
C ALA A 16 2.18 4.83 -5.38
N TYR A 17 3.19 4.12 -5.86
CA TYR A 17 4.21 4.62 -6.77
C TYR A 17 4.13 3.89 -8.11
N ARG A 18 4.32 4.62 -9.19
CA ARG A 18 4.41 4.07 -10.55
C ARG A 18 5.68 3.22 -10.70
N ALA A 19 5.77 2.49 -11.81
CA ALA A 19 6.95 1.72 -12.17
C ALA A 19 8.22 2.58 -12.34
N ASP A 20 8.09 3.88 -12.61
CA ASP A 20 9.18 4.85 -12.69
C ASP A 20 9.51 5.54 -11.34
N GLY A 21 8.83 5.12 -10.26
CA GLY A 21 9.04 5.65 -8.91
C GLY A 21 8.23 6.91 -8.57
N SER A 22 7.50 7.49 -9.52
CA SER A 22 6.68 8.68 -9.26
C SER A 22 5.45 8.36 -8.41
N GLU A 23 5.13 9.22 -7.44
CA GLU A 23 3.91 9.06 -6.64
C GLU A 23 2.67 9.17 -7.54
N MET A 24 1.78 8.20 -7.40
CA MET A 24 0.43 8.30 -7.92
C MET A 24 -0.40 9.12 -6.94
N HIS A 25 -0.42 10.46 -7.06
CA HIS A 25 -1.14 11.35 -6.15
C HIS A 25 -2.58 10.88 -5.84
N GLN A 26 -2.87 10.63 -4.54
CA GLN A 26 -4.18 10.17 -4.05
C GLN A 26 -4.75 11.14 -3.02
N LYS A 27 -6.05 11.45 -3.11
CA LYS A 27 -6.73 12.36 -2.18
C LYS A 27 -6.86 11.81 -0.75
N ALA A 28 -6.79 10.49 -0.55
CA ALA A 28 -7.00 9.85 0.76
C ALA A 28 -6.15 8.58 0.93
N THR A 29 -4.96 8.74 1.50
CA THR A 29 -3.98 7.67 1.72
C THR A 29 -4.19 6.90 3.04
N LYS A 30 -5.05 7.37 3.97
CA LYS A 30 -5.21 6.78 5.30
C LYS A 30 -6.35 5.74 5.32
N ILE A 31 -6.03 4.53 5.79
CA ILE A 31 -6.98 3.41 5.91
C ILE A 31 -7.09 3.00 7.38
N GLN A 32 -8.31 2.99 7.91
CA GLN A 32 -8.62 2.55 9.27
C GLN A 32 -8.48 1.01 9.42
N PRO A 33 -8.36 0.50 10.66
CA PRO A 33 -8.45 -0.93 10.94
C PRO A 33 -9.68 -1.57 10.30
N ASP A 34 -9.48 -2.76 9.74
CA ASP A 34 -10.48 -3.62 9.08
C ASP A 34 -11.22 -3.00 7.89
N LYS A 35 -10.74 -1.86 7.38
CA LYS A 35 -11.23 -1.22 6.16
C LYS A 35 -10.38 -1.57 4.96
N SER A 36 -11.01 -1.50 3.79
CA SER A 36 -10.33 -1.66 2.53
C SER A 36 -10.41 -0.40 1.69
N ARG A 37 -9.41 -0.24 0.84
CA ARG A 37 -9.40 0.73 -0.26
C ARG A 37 -9.06 0.02 -1.54
N TYR A 38 -9.41 0.67 -2.64
CA TYR A 38 -8.99 0.23 -3.95
C TYR A 38 -8.18 1.29 -4.67
N VAL A 39 -7.26 0.85 -5.53
CA VAL A 39 -6.55 1.68 -6.51
C VAL A 39 -7.28 1.48 -7.84
N SER A 40 -8.00 2.51 -8.29
CA SER A 40 -8.72 2.45 -9.56
C SER A 40 -7.75 2.44 -10.75
N SER A 41 -8.09 1.69 -11.79
CA SER A 41 -7.34 1.65 -13.06
C SER A 41 -7.28 3.00 -13.76
N SER A 42 -8.23 3.91 -13.50
CA SER A 42 -8.16 5.29 -13.99
C SER A 42 -6.96 6.05 -13.42
N TYR A 43 -6.54 5.73 -12.19
CA TYR A 43 -5.39 6.37 -11.55
C TYR A 43 -4.07 5.73 -11.96
N THR A 44 -4.07 4.43 -12.27
CA THR A 44 -2.85 3.73 -12.74
C THR A 44 -2.40 4.27 -14.10
N GLY A 45 -3.30 4.89 -14.88
CA GLY A 45 -2.95 5.55 -16.13
C GLY A 45 -2.45 4.58 -17.20
N GLY A 46 -3.02 3.36 -17.21
CA GLY A 46 -2.66 2.31 -18.18
C GLY A 46 -1.42 1.49 -17.82
N ILE A 47 -0.91 1.60 -16.59
CA ILE A 47 0.20 0.76 -16.11
C ILE A 47 -0.36 -0.55 -15.53
N ASP A 48 0.26 -1.69 -15.87
CA ASP A 48 -0.17 -3.04 -15.46
C ASP A 48 0.14 -3.38 -13.99
N TRP A 49 1.05 -2.62 -13.36
CA TRP A 49 1.44 -2.80 -11.96
C TRP A 49 1.96 -1.49 -11.35
N PHE A 50 1.93 -1.41 -10.02
CA PHE A 50 2.46 -0.32 -9.23
C PHE A 50 3.04 -0.86 -7.92
N ILE A 51 3.65 0.01 -7.12
CA ILE A 51 4.20 -0.35 -5.81
C ILE A 51 3.33 0.31 -4.77
N ILE A 52 2.88 -0.45 -3.78
CA ILE A 52 2.23 0.12 -2.61
C ILE A 52 3.18 0.07 -1.43
N THR A 53 3.28 1.18 -0.71
CA THR A 53 4.09 1.31 0.50
C THR A 53 3.19 1.72 1.65
N ALA A 54 3.34 1.05 2.79
CA ALA A 54 2.66 1.35 4.03
C ALA A 54 3.56 2.20 4.92
N PHE A 55 2.99 3.25 5.52
CA PHE A 55 3.65 4.17 6.43
C PHE A 55 2.80 4.39 7.67
N LEU A 56 3.43 4.85 8.76
CA LEU A 56 2.68 5.38 9.89
C LEU A 56 1.94 6.68 9.49
N PRO A 57 0.82 7.02 10.14
CA PRO A 57 0.03 8.21 9.80
C PRO A 57 0.80 9.54 9.81
N GLU A 58 1.83 9.62 10.64
CA GLU A 58 2.70 10.78 10.91
C GLU A 58 3.95 10.83 10.03
N SER A 59 4.25 9.76 9.30
CA SER A 59 5.43 9.67 8.44
C SER A 59 5.42 10.73 7.35
N SER A 60 6.61 11.27 7.08
CA SER A 60 6.84 12.07 5.87
C SER A 60 6.84 11.13 4.66
N ILE A 61 6.16 11.52 3.58
CA ILE A 61 6.15 10.76 2.32
C ILE A 61 6.98 11.52 1.31
N GLN A 62 7.74 10.77 0.53
CA GLN A 62 8.47 11.28 -0.61
C GLN A 62 7.60 11.16 -1.86
N ASP A 63 7.58 12.22 -2.68
CA ASP A 63 6.84 12.27 -3.95
C ASP A 63 7.47 11.35 -5.03
N HIS A 64 8.69 10.87 -4.79
CA HIS A 64 9.42 9.96 -5.66
C HIS A 64 10.21 8.96 -4.81
N VAL A 65 10.22 7.69 -5.23
CA VAL A 65 11.06 6.66 -4.63
C VAL A 65 11.88 5.96 -5.72
N ASP A 66 13.14 5.67 -5.43
CA ASP A 66 13.95 4.86 -6.34
C ASP A 66 13.56 3.39 -6.18
N VAL A 67 12.88 2.90 -7.22
CA VAL A 67 12.28 1.56 -7.29
C VAL A 67 13.34 0.46 -7.23
N ASP A 68 14.54 0.72 -7.75
CA ASP A 68 15.62 -0.26 -7.83
C ASP A 68 16.28 -0.50 -6.46
N ILE A 69 16.13 0.44 -5.52
CA ILE A 69 16.67 0.35 -4.16
C ILE A 69 15.59 0.15 -3.09
N LEU A 70 14.30 0.05 -3.43
CA LEU A 70 13.22 -0.19 -2.46
C LEU A 70 13.49 -1.35 -1.47
N PRO A 71 14.12 -2.48 -1.87
CA PRO A 71 14.53 -3.52 -0.91
C PRO A 71 15.62 -3.08 0.08
N ALA A 72 16.41 -2.08 -0.27
CA ALA A 72 17.55 -1.54 0.46
C ALA A 72 17.21 -0.26 1.27
N ILE A 73 16.10 0.43 0.99
CA ILE A 73 15.56 1.52 1.81
C ILE A 73 14.88 0.96 3.08
N ARG A 74 15.66 0.23 3.89
CA ARG A 74 15.31 -0.16 5.27
C ARG A 74 15.96 0.74 6.32
N ASN A 75 16.86 1.65 5.89
CA ASN A 75 17.77 2.36 6.78
C ASN A 75 17.56 3.89 6.83
N GLY A 76 16.38 4.39 6.47
CA GLY A 76 16.13 5.83 6.58
C GLY A 76 14.68 6.29 6.45
N ASP A 77 13.78 5.48 5.90
CA ASP A 77 12.38 5.86 5.70
C ASP A 77 11.45 5.16 6.69
N ASP A 78 10.43 5.89 7.15
CA ASP A 78 9.35 5.45 8.04
C ASP A 78 8.40 4.39 7.41
N ALA A 79 8.83 3.72 6.35
CA ALA A 79 8.05 2.71 5.63
C ALA A 79 7.98 1.40 6.45
N LEU A 80 6.76 0.94 6.69
CA LEU A 80 6.47 -0.30 7.42
C LEU A 80 6.65 -1.54 6.55
N ALA A 81 6.15 -1.49 5.31
CA ALA A 81 6.33 -2.54 4.31
C ALA A 81 6.01 -2.00 2.91
N PHE A 82 6.36 -2.74 1.87
CA PHE A 82 5.95 -2.47 0.50
C PHE A 82 5.58 -3.75 -0.24
N ALA A 83 4.82 -3.62 -1.34
CA ALA A 83 4.51 -4.71 -2.25
C ALA A 83 4.37 -4.20 -3.68
N LYS A 84 4.76 -5.05 -4.64
CA LYS A 84 4.40 -4.89 -6.05
C LYS A 84 2.98 -5.43 -6.25
N VAL A 85 2.09 -4.61 -6.79
CA VAL A 85 0.65 -4.89 -6.92
C VAL A 85 0.20 -4.73 -8.37
N GLY A 86 -0.47 -5.74 -8.90
CA GLY A 86 -1.15 -5.69 -10.20
C GLY A 86 -2.52 -5.01 -10.13
N ILE A 87 -3.02 -4.54 -11.27
CA ILE A 87 -4.25 -3.73 -11.37
C ILE A 87 -5.57 -4.42 -10.97
N GLU A 88 -5.55 -5.71 -10.64
CA GLU A 88 -6.72 -6.50 -10.22
C GLU A 88 -6.39 -7.46 -9.07
N GLU A 89 -5.32 -7.20 -8.32
CA GLU A 89 -4.93 -8.06 -7.20
C GLU A 89 -5.50 -7.56 -5.88
N LYS A 90 -5.78 -8.52 -4.98
CA LYS A 90 -6.19 -8.25 -3.60
C LYS A 90 -5.03 -8.50 -2.65
N PHE A 91 -4.71 -7.50 -1.83
CA PHE A 91 -3.66 -7.57 -0.83
C PHE A 91 -4.19 -7.26 0.55
N VAL A 92 -3.62 -7.96 1.53
CA VAL A 92 -3.87 -7.75 2.95
C VAL A 92 -2.60 -7.28 3.61
N PHE A 93 -2.70 -6.17 4.34
CA PHE A 93 -1.64 -5.66 5.20
C PHE A 93 -1.89 -6.12 6.64
N VAL A 94 -0.92 -6.84 7.21
CA VAL A 94 -0.97 -7.38 8.58
C VAL A 94 0.25 -7.01 9.39
N GLU A 95 0.07 -7.01 10.70
CA GLU A 95 1.12 -6.95 11.71
C GLU A 95 1.29 -8.37 12.26
N ASP A 96 2.52 -8.90 12.26
CA ASP A 96 2.89 -10.08 13.03
C ASP A 96 3.26 -9.61 14.44
N PRO A 97 2.40 -9.84 15.46
CA PRO A 97 2.62 -9.31 16.80
C PRO A 97 3.82 -9.96 17.50
N ASP A 98 4.15 -11.20 17.13
CA ASP A 98 5.25 -11.95 17.74
C ASP A 98 6.60 -11.47 17.21
N LYS A 99 6.65 -11.12 15.92
CA LYS A 99 7.87 -10.65 15.25
C LYS A 99 8.00 -9.13 15.20
N LYS A 100 6.92 -8.40 15.51
CA LYS A 100 6.82 -6.93 15.33
C LYS A 100 7.14 -6.51 13.90
N GLU A 101 6.70 -7.31 12.93
CA GLU A 101 6.93 -7.07 11.51
C GLU A 101 5.61 -6.77 10.81
N PHE A 102 5.64 -5.84 9.86
CA PHE A 102 4.52 -5.58 8.96
C PHE A 102 4.77 -6.24 7.62
N ARG A 103 3.72 -6.75 6.99
CA ARG A 103 3.83 -7.37 5.67
C ARG A 103 2.55 -7.27 4.86
N PHE A 104 2.73 -7.30 3.56
CA PHE A 104 1.67 -7.56 2.60
C PHE A 104 1.67 -9.04 2.20
N TYR A 105 0.50 -9.60 1.97
CA TYR A 105 0.34 -10.84 1.21
C TYR A 105 -0.88 -10.74 0.31
N ARG A 106 -0.83 -11.48 -0.80
CA ARG A 106 -1.95 -11.59 -1.73
C ARG A 106 -2.97 -12.57 -1.16
N ASP A 107 -4.23 -12.17 -1.18
CA ASP A 107 -5.35 -13.00 -0.72
C ASP A 107 -6.61 -12.65 -1.51
N GLU A 108 -6.97 -13.53 -2.46
CA GLU A 108 -8.14 -13.35 -3.32
C GLU A 108 -9.45 -13.78 -2.65
N GLU A 109 -9.36 -14.63 -1.62
CA GLU A 109 -10.51 -15.13 -0.87
C GLU A 109 -10.92 -14.18 0.25
N GLU A 110 -10.02 -13.29 0.68
CA GLU A 110 -10.31 -12.31 1.71
C GLU A 110 -11.50 -11.41 1.33
N PRO A 111 -12.55 -11.33 2.19
CA PRO A 111 -13.66 -10.44 1.94
C PRO A 111 -13.20 -8.98 1.96
N GLU A 112 -13.65 -8.24 0.96
CA GLU A 112 -13.26 -6.84 0.71
C GLU A 112 -13.68 -5.90 1.86
N GLY A 113 -14.55 -6.32 2.77
CA GLY A 113 -15.02 -5.49 3.89
C GLY A 113 -15.79 -4.26 3.40
N GLU A 114 -15.78 -3.17 4.18
CA GLU A 114 -16.34 -1.91 3.71
C GLU A 114 -15.33 -1.23 2.77
N ILE A 115 -15.76 -1.06 1.52
CA ILE A 115 -14.95 -0.54 0.44
C ILE A 115 -15.18 0.96 0.35
N HIS A 116 -14.12 1.74 0.57
CA HIS A 116 -14.17 3.18 0.34
C HIS A 116 -13.47 3.54 -0.95
N GLY A 117 -14.22 4.15 -1.87
CA GLY A 117 -13.68 4.63 -3.14
C GLY A 117 -12.80 5.87 -3.01
N TRP A 118 -11.93 6.03 -4.00
CA TRP A 118 -11.23 7.28 -4.26
C TRP A 118 -12.17 8.28 -4.94
#